data_AF-A0A971Q3C7-F1
#
_entry.id   AF-A0A971Q3C7-F1
#
_cell.length_a   1.000
_cell.length_b   1.000
_cell.length_c   1.000
_cell.angle_alpha   90.00
_cell.angle_beta   90.00
_cell.angle_gamma   90.00
#
_symmetry.space_group_name_H-M   'P 1'
#
loop_
_entity.id
_entity.type
_entity.pdbx_description
1 polymer ?
#
loop_
_entity_poly.entity_id
_entity_poly.type
_entity_poly.pdbx_seq_one_letter_code
_entity_poly.pdbx_strand_id
1 'polypeptide(L)'
;MNMSLVGLLVIAALVAIAFVVVVGVARGRRGGWTILAGAGGMVVVVAVVFALAAFFFVGRRVVVSRGHATASLNAENPRQRQYYGGTSGDLVDSVPPPVRTEVILDDSAAVVEARPAWDLGEGEFEASVYASAASAGKAAALGVIKSLATIAPGGEEDLTIGLAGGLASDAIGEAVREREARVGRVVRLEGVPSTQPAVVLSVEVVSEGSYTAYGANLRNGTVTAVLRGPGGQTSRSAAFDEKGWNDDFAQFVNRNQDRHWYLAESRSPATTVREAEELAFQDAARQLLPYFRHVAQRQNSVWSQASDGALAELIRGELRRGMFVADRFVQQFDRPYGQVWRAMLLVYDREDAAAYALMSQSGREQFARTPEGRAGYRARVTWFSAVGMAVLIVAVYGFLNAATKGYYAWSLRVAAAVLVLAGVALVLVLA
;
A
#
# COMPACT_ATOMS: atom_id res chain seq x y z
N MET A 1 10.37 -26.05 10.33
CA MET A 1 10.19 -27.35 11.00
C MET A 1 10.52 -28.46 10.00
N ASN A 2 11.22 -29.51 10.45
CA ASN A 2 12.09 -30.41 9.69
C ASN A 2 11.41 -31.35 8.65
N MET A 3 10.87 -30.83 7.54
CA MET A 3 10.41 -31.70 6.41
C MET A 3 11.55 -32.50 5.76
N SER A 4 12.79 -32.04 5.87
CA SER A 4 13.96 -32.72 5.29
C SER A 4 14.25 -34.08 5.94
N LEU A 5 13.96 -34.26 7.22
CA LEU A 5 14.32 -35.48 7.94
C LEU A 5 13.25 -36.56 7.79
N VAL A 6 11.98 -36.14 7.81
CA VAL A 6 10.82 -37.02 7.59
C VAL A 6 10.84 -37.57 6.16
N GLY A 7 11.12 -36.75 5.15
CA GLY A 7 11.24 -37.22 3.77
C GLY A 7 12.37 -38.25 3.59
N LEU A 8 13.50 -38.04 4.27
CA LEU A 8 14.66 -38.93 4.20
C LEU A 8 14.39 -40.27 4.90
N LEU A 9 13.65 -40.25 6.02
CA LEU A 9 13.18 -41.45 6.73
C LEU A 9 12.15 -42.24 5.89
N VAL A 10 11.23 -41.57 5.20
CA VAL A 10 10.27 -42.23 4.31
C VAL A 10 10.98 -42.89 3.13
N ILE A 11 11.95 -42.21 2.51
CA ILE A 11 12.75 -42.79 1.43
C ILE A 11 13.56 -44.00 1.95
N ALA A 12 14.20 -43.89 3.11
CA ALA A 12 14.95 -44.99 3.70
C ALA A 12 14.05 -46.21 4.02
N ALA A 13 12.84 -45.96 4.54
CA ALA A 13 11.87 -47.01 4.81
C ALA A 13 11.39 -47.72 3.54
N LEU A 14 11.12 -46.96 2.47
CA LEU A 14 10.72 -47.54 1.18
C LEU A 14 11.84 -48.37 0.54
N VAL A 15 13.09 -47.93 0.65
CA VAL A 15 14.26 -48.69 0.19
C VAL A 15 14.44 -49.98 1.00
N ALA A 16 14.23 -49.93 2.33
CA ALA A 16 14.30 -51.11 3.18
C ALA A 16 13.19 -52.12 2.86
N ILE A 17 11.96 -51.67 2.61
CA ILE A 17 10.83 -52.52 2.20
C ILE A 17 11.12 -53.17 0.84
N ALA A 18 11.60 -52.40 -0.13
CA ALA A 18 12.00 -52.93 -1.44
C ALA A 18 13.11 -53.98 -1.31
N PHE A 19 14.09 -53.76 -0.43
CA PHE A 19 15.16 -54.72 -0.14
C PHE A 19 14.61 -56.03 0.44
N VAL A 20 13.71 -55.96 1.42
CA VAL A 20 13.09 -57.16 2.03
C VAL A 20 12.27 -57.94 1.02
N VAL A 21 11.51 -57.27 0.15
CA VAL A 21 10.72 -57.93 -0.91
C VAL A 21 11.62 -58.63 -1.93
N VAL A 22 12.70 -57.99 -2.38
CA VAL A 22 13.63 -58.58 -3.35
C VAL A 22 14.36 -59.79 -2.75
N VAL A 23 14.83 -59.68 -1.50
CA VAL A 23 15.51 -60.78 -0.80
C VAL A 23 14.55 -61.94 -0.48
N GLY A 24 13.31 -61.63 -0.10
CA GLY A 24 12.26 -62.64 0.16
C GLY A 24 11.88 -63.44 -1.09
N VAL A 25 11.77 -62.77 -2.24
CA VAL A 25 11.50 -63.42 -3.53
C VAL A 25 12.69 -64.25 -4.01
N ALA A 26 13.94 -63.81 -3.74
CA ALA A 26 15.15 -64.55 -4.10
C ALA A 26 15.35 -65.83 -3.29
N ARG A 27 14.88 -65.89 -2.03
CA ARG A 27 15.05 -67.07 -1.15
C ARG A 27 14.13 -68.25 -1.52
N GLY A 28 13.08 -68.01 -2.31
CA GLY A 28 12.07 -69.02 -2.67
C GLY A 28 12.44 -69.99 -3.81
N ARG A 29 13.57 -69.81 -4.50
CA ARG A 29 13.94 -70.68 -5.65
C ARG A 29 15.41 -71.13 -5.57
N ARG A 30 15.61 -72.43 -5.33
CA ARG A 30 16.92 -73.09 -5.42
C ARG A 30 17.45 -73.02 -6.86
N GLY A 31 18.40 -72.13 -7.10
CA GLY A 31 19.15 -72.03 -8.37
C GLY A 31 20.27 -71.01 -8.27
N GLY A 32 21.49 -71.46 -7.94
CA GLY A 32 22.63 -70.63 -7.52
C GLY A 32 23.30 -69.72 -8.57
N TRP A 33 22.71 -69.54 -9.75
CA TRP A 33 23.30 -68.70 -10.83
C TRP A 33 22.64 -67.34 -11.03
N THR A 34 21.52 -67.03 -10.36
CA THR A 34 20.81 -65.75 -10.48
C THR A 34 21.34 -64.64 -9.56
N ILE A 35 22.22 -64.97 -8.61
CA ILE A 35 22.73 -64.03 -7.60
C ILE A 35 23.76 -63.04 -8.20
N LEU A 36 24.54 -63.47 -9.20
CA LEU A 36 25.56 -62.62 -9.85
C LEU A 36 24.95 -61.58 -10.82
N ALA A 37 23.87 -61.89 -11.52
CA ALA A 37 23.16 -60.93 -12.37
C ALA A 37 22.39 -59.88 -11.55
N GLY A 38 21.88 -60.25 -10.36
CA GLY A 38 21.25 -59.33 -9.42
C GLY A 38 22.22 -58.31 -8.84
N ALA A 39 23.47 -58.72 -8.55
CA ALA A 39 24.51 -57.82 -8.04
C ALA A 39 24.90 -56.73 -9.06
N GLY A 40 25.02 -57.08 -10.34
CA GLY A 40 25.30 -56.10 -11.40
C GLY A 40 24.19 -55.06 -11.60
N GLY A 41 22.92 -55.50 -11.56
CA GLY A 41 21.78 -54.59 -11.60
C GLY A 41 21.72 -53.66 -10.38
N MET A 42 22.11 -54.15 -9.20
CA MET A 42 22.14 -53.36 -7.97
C MET A 42 23.19 -52.25 -8.02
N VAL A 43 24.37 -52.51 -8.60
CA VAL A 43 25.42 -51.50 -8.80
C VAL A 43 24.93 -50.38 -9.72
N VAL A 44 24.18 -50.70 -10.78
CA VAL A 44 23.63 -49.68 -11.68
C VAL A 44 22.54 -48.85 -10.98
N VAL A 45 21.65 -49.48 -10.22
CA VAL A 45 20.62 -48.74 -9.47
C VAL A 45 21.26 -47.82 -8.42
N VAL A 46 22.27 -48.31 -7.68
CA VAL A 46 23.02 -47.49 -6.72
C VAL A 46 23.74 -46.35 -7.42
N ALA A 47 24.38 -46.59 -8.57
CA ALA A 47 25.05 -45.56 -9.35
C ALA A 47 24.08 -44.50 -9.90
N VAL A 48 22.90 -44.89 -10.37
CA VAL A 48 21.85 -43.96 -10.84
C VAL A 48 21.30 -43.13 -9.68
N VAL A 49 21.04 -43.74 -8.53
CA VAL A 49 20.61 -43.01 -7.31
C VAL A 49 21.71 -42.05 -6.85
N PHE A 50 22.99 -42.44 -6.91
CA PHE A 50 24.11 -41.59 -6.56
C PHE A 50 24.30 -40.44 -7.55
N ALA A 51 24.15 -40.70 -8.86
CA ALA A 51 24.22 -39.68 -9.90
C ALA A 51 23.08 -38.66 -9.80
N LEU A 52 21.87 -39.11 -9.46
CA LEU A 52 20.73 -38.24 -9.19
C LEU A 52 20.95 -37.43 -7.91
N ALA A 53 21.41 -38.07 -6.82
CA ALA A 53 21.74 -37.36 -5.59
C ALA A 53 22.83 -36.30 -5.85
N ALA A 54 23.86 -36.62 -6.65
CA ALA A 54 24.90 -35.67 -7.06
C ALA A 54 24.33 -34.54 -7.93
N PHE A 55 23.44 -34.83 -8.89
CA PHE A 55 22.78 -33.82 -9.72
C PHE A 55 21.93 -32.85 -8.86
N PHE A 56 21.16 -33.36 -7.91
CA PHE A 56 20.38 -32.54 -6.98
C PHE A 56 21.26 -31.74 -6.02
N PHE A 57 22.39 -32.29 -5.57
CA PHE A 57 23.31 -31.61 -4.65
C PHE A 57 24.14 -30.52 -5.36
N VAL A 58 24.60 -30.78 -6.59
CA VAL A 58 25.34 -29.83 -7.43
C VAL A 58 24.41 -28.72 -7.94
N GLY A 59 23.20 -29.06 -8.39
CA GLY A 59 22.18 -28.06 -8.79
C GLY A 59 21.80 -27.11 -7.65
N ARG A 60 21.79 -27.60 -6.41
CA ARG A 60 21.52 -26.77 -5.22
C ARG A 60 22.70 -25.85 -4.86
N ARG A 61 23.96 -26.23 -5.14
CA ARG A 61 25.14 -25.37 -4.87
C ARG A 61 25.38 -24.30 -5.94
N VAL A 62 25.09 -24.58 -7.22
CA VAL A 62 25.26 -23.59 -8.30
C VAL A 62 24.31 -22.40 -8.15
N VAL A 63 23.12 -22.60 -7.58
CA VAL A 63 22.15 -21.51 -7.34
C VAL A 63 22.48 -20.68 -6.10
N VAL A 64 23.05 -21.29 -5.04
CA VAL A 64 23.46 -20.56 -3.83
C VAL A 64 24.71 -19.70 -4.09
N SER A 65 25.62 -20.13 -4.96
CA SER A 65 26.84 -19.36 -5.28
C SER A 65 26.57 -18.13 -6.17
N ARG A 66 25.51 -18.11 -6.99
CA ARG A 66 25.14 -16.92 -7.78
C ARG A 66 24.35 -15.87 -6.99
N GLY A 67 23.81 -16.22 -5.82
CA GLY A 67 23.11 -15.28 -4.94
C GLY A 67 24.02 -14.46 -4.00
N HIS A 68 25.31 -14.79 -3.91
CA HIS A 68 26.25 -14.10 -3.01
C HIS A 68 27.35 -13.31 -3.73
N ALA A 69 27.47 -13.40 -5.06
CA ALA A 69 28.53 -12.75 -5.82
C ALA A 69 28.23 -11.30 -6.28
N THR A 70 27.04 -10.75 -6.00
CA THR A 70 26.70 -9.35 -6.34
C THR A 70 26.35 -8.48 -5.13
N ALA A 71 26.54 -8.98 -3.90
CA ALA A 71 26.12 -8.29 -2.67
C ALA A 71 27.24 -7.55 -1.92
N SER A 72 28.44 -7.38 -2.50
CA SER A 72 29.54 -6.68 -1.84
C SER A 72 30.34 -5.79 -2.80
N LEU A 73 29.69 -4.79 -3.40
CA LEU A 73 30.34 -3.58 -3.96
C LEU A 73 29.26 -2.50 -3.98
N ASN A 74 29.10 -1.82 -2.84
CA ASN A 74 28.53 -0.48 -2.63
C ASN A 74 28.02 -0.37 -1.18
N ALA A 75 28.95 -0.46 -0.24
CA ALA A 75 28.79 0.12 1.08
C ALA A 75 29.57 1.44 1.07
N GLU A 76 28.93 2.53 0.64
CA GLU A 76 29.46 3.87 0.85
C GLU A 76 28.33 4.89 1.04
N ASN A 77 28.17 5.23 2.33
CA ASN A 77 27.77 6.51 2.93
C ASN A 77 26.34 7.10 2.70
N PRO A 78 25.53 7.24 3.79
CA PRO A 78 24.24 7.90 3.75
C PRO A 78 24.33 9.36 4.24
N ARG A 79 24.90 10.28 3.46
CA ARG A 79 24.72 11.75 3.62
C ARG A 79 24.91 12.43 2.27
N GLN A 80 24.05 13.41 1.98
CA GLN A 80 23.98 14.26 0.76
C GLN A 80 23.27 13.66 -0.45
N ARG A 81 22.02 14.07 -0.67
CA ARG A 81 21.61 14.61 -1.97
C ARG A 81 20.82 15.88 -1.76
N GLN A 82 21.57 16.98 -1.91
CA GLN A 82 21.07 18.32 -2.14
C GLN A 82 20.33 18.38 -3.48
N TYR A 83 19.34 19.27 -3.49
CA TYR A 83 18.79 19.94 -4.65
C TYR A 83 19.84 20.22 -5.74
N TYR A 84 19.48 19.92 -6.98
CA TYR A 84 20.01 20.63 -8.15
C TYR A 84 18.86 20.85 -9.12
N GLY A 85 18.58 22.13 -9.38
CA GLY A 85 17.97 22.58 -10.62
C GLY A 85 19.04 22.69 -11.71
N GLY A 86 18.60 22.53 -12.95
CA GLY A 86 19.37 22.81 -14.17
C GLY A 86 18.38 22.77 -15.33
N THR A 87 17.78 23.90 -15.69
CA THR A 87 18.10 24.73 -16.86
C THR A 87 18.36 23.99 -18.18
N SER A 88 17.59 24.43 -19.16
CA SER A 88 17.47 24.04 -20.56
C SER A 88 18.77 24.04 -21.36
N GLY A 89 18.81 23.20 -22.40
CA GLY A 89 19.81 23.25 -23.46
C GLY A 89 19.63 22.12 -24.48
N ASP A 90 18.93 22.45 -25.56
CA ASP A 90 18.86 21.84 -26.90
C ASP A 90 19.58 20.51 -27.17
N LEU A 91 18.82 19.55 -27.71
CA LEU A 91 19.22 18.76 -28.88
C LEU A 91 17.95 18.21 -29.55
N VAL A 92 17.66 18.78 -30.72
CA VAL A 92 16.65 18.34 -31.67
C VAL A 92 17.15 17.04 -32.30
N ASP A 93 16.40 15.95 -32.14
CA ASP A 93 16.38 14.88 -33.14
C ASP A 93 14.97 14.32 -33.28
N SER A 94 14.51 14.34 -34.52
CA SER A 94 13.15 14.08 -35.00
C SER A 94 12.71 12.63 -34.77
N VAL A 95 11.86 12.42 -33.76
CA VAL A 95 11.03 11.22 -33.61
C VAL A 95 9.65 11.55 -34.21
N PRO A 96 9.10 10.76 -35.15
CA PRO A 96 7.76 11.00 -35.69
C PRO A 96 6.72 10.93 -34.56
N PRO A 97 5.70 11.80 -34.55
CA PRO A 97 4.73 11.82 -33.47
C PRO A 97 4.01 10.46 -33.39
N PRO A 98 3.85 9.88 -32.19
CA PRO A 98 2.98 8.72 -32.05
C PRO A 98 1.57 9.15 -32.45
N VAL A 99 0.95 8.34 -33.32
CA VAL A 99 -0.45 8.43 -33.70
C VAL A 99 -1.28 8.62 -32.43
N ARG A 100 -1.99 9.76 -32.33
CA ARG A 100 -3.06 9.96 -31.34
C ARG A 100 -4.13 8.92 -31.63
N THR A 101 -4.05 7.77 -30.97
CA THR A 101 -5.26 7.01 -30.68
C THR A 101 -5.98 7.83 -29.63
N GLU A 102 -7.05 8.52 -30.02
CA GLU A 102 -7.99 9.11 -29.07
C GLU A 102 -8.45 8.00 -28.15
N VAL A 103 -7.89 8.01 -26.94
CA VAL A 103 -8.35 7.21 -25.84
C VAL A 103 -9.68 7.84 -25.45
N ILE A 104 -10.77 7.29 -25.96
CA ILE A 104 -12.09 7.44 -25.35
C ILE A 104 -12.03 6.61 -24.07
N LEU A 105 -11.38 7.16 -23.04
CA LEU A 105 -11.71 6.81 -21.67
C LEU A 105 -13.10 7.38 -21.45
N ASP A 106 -14.00 6.48 -21.09
CA ASP A 106 -15.35 6.79 -20.65
C ASP A 106 -15.35 8.09 -19.83
N ASP A 107 -16.17 9.04 -20.26
CA ASP A 107 -16.28 10.43 -19.77
C ASP A 107 -16.97 10.46 -18.38
N SER A 108 -16.59 9.51 -17.53
CA SER A 108 -16.96 9.49 -16.12
C SER A 108 -16.12 10.56 -15.45
N ALA A 109 -16.56 11.82 -15.62
CA ALA A 109 -16.25 12.93 -14.75
C ALA A 109 -16.02 12.38 -13.35
N ALA A 110 -14.84 12.65 -12.78
CA ALA A 110 -14.45 12.22 -11.45
C ALA A 110 -15.68 12.36 -10.54
N VAL A 111 -16.32 11.23 -10.22
CA VAL A 111 -17.48 11.23 -9.33
C VAL A 111 -16.86 11.54 -7.99
N VAL A 112 -16.80 12.83 -7.67
CA VAL A 112 -16.61 13.34 -6.32
C VAL A 112 -17.86 12.87 -5.60
N GLU A 113 -17.87 11.60 -5.19
CA GLU A 113 -18.86 11.12 -4.24
C GLU A 113 -18.82 12.12 -3.10
N ALA A 114 -19.95 12.78 -2.84
CA ALA A 114 -20.12 13.58 -1.64
C ALA A 114 -19.96 12.63 -0.47
N ARG A 115 -18.73 12.53 0.04
CA ARG A 115 -18.41 11.61 1.11
C ARG A 115 -18.92 12.23 2.40
N PRO A 116 -19.57 11.46 3.27
CA PRO A 116 -19.94 11.95 4.59
C PRO A 116 -18.65 12.43 5.25
N ALA A 117 -18.55 13.74 5.43
CA ALA A 117 -17.50 14.34 6.23
C ALA A 117 -17.46 13.58 7.54
N TRP A 118 -16.26 13.27 8.00
CA TRP A 118 -16.06 12.58 9.26
C TRP A 118 -16.60 13.48 10.40
N ASP A 119 -17.88 13.35 10.73
CA ASP A 119 -18.52 14.14 11.77
C ASP A 119 -18.16 13.54 13.13
N LEU A 120 -16.98 13.91 13.64
CA LEU A 120 -16.58 13.63 15.02
C LEU A 120 -17.27 14.60 16.01
N GLY A 121 -18.35 15.28 15.62
CA GLY A 121 -18.77 16.50 16.28
C GLY A 121 -17.68 17.58 16.14
N GLU A 122 -17.23 17.85 14.92
CA GLU A 122 -16.11 18.77 14.63
C GLU A 122 -16.35 20.20 15.17
N GLY A 123 -17.60 20.54 15.47
CA GLY A 123 -17.97 21.79 16.16
C GLY A 123 -17.77 21.80 17.68
N GLU A 124 -17.43 20.67 18.31
CA GLU A 124 -17.20 20.56 19.75
C GLU A 124 -15.73 20.63 20.16
N PHE A 125 -14.79 20.25 19.28
CA PHE A 125 -13.39 20.05 19.64
C PHE A 125 -12.44 20.89 18.79
N GLU A 126 -11.43 21.45 19.44
CA GLU A 126 -10.45 22.34 18.80
C GLU A 126 -9.37 21.52 18.10
N ALA A 127 -9.09 21.86 16.83
CA ALA A 127 -8.03 21.26 16.04
C ALA A 127 -6.73 22.05 16.24
N SER A 128 -5.59 21.37 16.19
CA SER A 128 -4.27 22.01 16.25
C SER A 128 -3.98 22.92 15.06
N VAL A 129 -4.54 22.61 13.89
CA VAL A 129 -4.37 23.36 12.64
C VAL A 129 -5.60 23.17 11.74
N TYR A 130 -5.97 24.20 10.99
CA TYR A 130 -7.10 24.20 10.05
C TYR A 130 -6.62 24.32 8.60
N ALA A 131 -7.40 23.79 7.65
CA ALA A 131 -7.05 23.71 6.23
C ALA A 131 -7.12 25.05 5.47
N SER A 132 -7.68 26.10 6.10
CA SER A 132 -7.73 27.43 5.51
C SER A 132 -7.77 28.50 6.60
N ALA A 133 -7.34 29.72 6.26
CA ALA A 133 -7.45 30.87 7.16
C ALA A 133 -8.91 31.15 7.55
N ALA A 134 -9.87 30.92 6.64
CA ALA A 134 -11.30 31.06 6.91
C ALA A 134 -11.78 30.05 7.96
N SER A 135 -11.41 28.77 7.81
CA SER A 135 -11.75 27.72 8.78
C SER A 135 -11.10 27.96 10.16
N ALA A 136 -9.85 28.42 10.20
CA ALA A 136 -9.20 28.84 11.45
C ALA A 136 -9.90 30.07 12.09
N GLY A 137 -10.27 31.05 11.28
CA GLY A 137 -10.98 32.24 11.74
C GLY A 137 -12.35 31.92 12.35
N LYS A 138 -13.11 31.02 11.72
CA LYS A 138 -14.36 30.49 12.26
C LYS A 138 -14.15 29.79 13.59
N ALA A 139 -13.14 28.92 13.70
CA ALA A 139 -12.84 28.23 14.95
C ALA A 139 -12.42 29.19 16.08
N ALA A 140 -11.54 30.16 15.78
CA ALA A 140 -11.13 31.17 16.74
C ALA A 140 -12.32 32.03 17.22
N ALA A 141 -13.21 32.42 16.31
CA ALA A 141 -14.44 33.15 16.61
C ALA A 141 -15.37 32.35 17.54
N LEU A 142 -15.61 31.08 17.22
CA LEU A 142 -16.41 30.17 18.06
C LEU A 142 -15.75 29.86 19.40
N GLY A 143 -14.42 29.88 19.48
CA GLY A 143 -13.69 29.73 20.74
C GLY A 143 -13.84 30.94 21.65
N VAL A 144 -13.72 32.15 21.09
CA VAL A 144 -13.78 33.40 21.87
C VAL A 144 -15.21 33.75 22.29
N ILE A 145 -16.23 33.36 21.51
CA ILE A 145 -17.64 33.65 21.85
C ILE A 145 -18.10 32.91 23.11
N LYS A 146 -17.48 31.79 23.50
CA LYS A 146 -17.74 31.11 24.77
C LYS A 146 -17.55 32.01 26.00
N SER A 147 -16.76 33.09 25.86
CA SER A 147 -16.53 34.09 26.90
C SER A 147 -17.51 35.27 26.86
N LEU A 148 -18.54 35.24 25.99
CA LEU A 148 -19.48 36.35 25.80
C LEU A 148 -20.19 36.75 27.11
N ALA A 149 -20.57 35.77 27.95
CA ALA A 149 -21.18 36.04 29.25
C ALA A 149 -20.28 36.85 30.19
N THR A 150 -18.96 36.66 30.10
CA THR A 150 -17.99 37.42 30.90
C THR A 150 -17.73 38.81 30.33
N ILE A 151 -17.68 38.94 29.00
CA ILE A 151 -17.37 40.20 28.30
C ILE A 151 -18.58 41.13 28.20
N ALA A 152 -19.80 40.57 28.17
CA ALA A 152 -21.06 41.31 28.17
C ALA A 152 -22.00 40.73 29.25
N PRO A 153 -21.68 40.95 30.54
CA PRO A 153 -22.41 40.36 31.66
C PRO A 153 -23.83 40.91 31.82
N GLY A 154 -24.11 42.10 31.28
CA GLY A 154 -25.44 42.71 31.29
C GLY A 154 -26.29 42.45 30.04
N GLY A 155 -25.87 41.53 29.15
CA GLY A 155 -26.48 41.39 27.83
C GLY A 155 -27.87 40.74 27.84
N GLU A 156 -28.85 41.50 27.35
CA GLU A 156 -30.23 41.14 27.00
C GLU A 156 -30.30 39.92 26.05
N GLU A 157 -31.48 39.30 25.93
CA GLU A 157 -31.81 38.47 24.77
C GLU A 157 -31.72 39.35 23.50
N ASP A 158 -31.22 38.82 22.37
CA ASP A 158 -31.04 39.54 21.11
C ASP A 158 -29.85 40.53 21.05
N LEU A 159 -28.68 40.14 21.59
CA LEU A 159 -27.45 40.93 21.47
C LEU A 159 -27.02 41.08 20.01
N THR A 160 -26.69 42.32 19.61
CA THR A 160 -26.05 42.62 18.33
C THR A 160 -24.53 42.60 18.44
N ILE A 161 -23.86 41.73 17.68
CA ILE A 161 -22.39 41.66 17.58
C ILE A 161 -21.92 42.31 16.26
N GLY A 162 -20.96 43.21 16.36
CA GLY A 162 -20.25 43.74 15.19
C GLY A 162 -19.13 42.81 14.74
N LEU A 163 -19.15 42.34 13.50
CA LEU A 163 -18.09 41.52 12.92
C LEU A 163 -17.11 42.39 12.12
N ALA A 164 -15.83 42.36 12.46
CA ALA A 164 -14.77 43.16 11.85
C ALA A 164 -13.51 42.32 11.55
N GLY A 165 -12.56 42.92 10.82
CA GLY A 165 -11.27 42.30 10.50
C GLY A 165 -11.21 41.66 9.11
N GLY A 166 -9.99 41.37 8.65
CA GLY A 166 -9.72 40.91 7.28
C GLY A 166 -10.34 39.56 6.91
N LEU A 167 -10.71 38.75 7.91
CA LEU A 167 -11.38 37.45 7.72
C LEU A 167 -12.86 37.47 8.11
N ALA A 168 -13.41 38.63 8.47
CA ALA A 168 -14.84 38.76 8.75
C ALA A 168 -15.66 38.26 7.54
N SER A 169 -16.55 37.31 7.75
CA SER A 169 -17.43 36.76 6.71
C SER A 169 -18.80 36.41 7.27
N ASP A 170 -19.82 36.39 6.41
CA ASP A 170 -21.18 36.03 6.80
C ASP A 170 -21.24 34.60 7.38
N ALA A 171 -20.39 33.68 6.88
CA ALA A 171 -20.27 32.33 7.40
C ALA A 171 -19.77 32.27 8.86
N ILE A 172 -18.87 33.18 9.25
CA ILE A 172 -18.44 33.31 10.65
C ILE A 172 -19.55 33.91 11.49
N GLY A 173 -20.22 34.95 10.98
CA GLY A 173 -21.35 35.59 11.67
C GLY A 173 -22.49 34.60 11.96
N GLU A 174 -22.85 33.80 10.96
CA GLU A 174 -23.90 32.79 11.09
C GLU A 174 -23.50 31.69 12.09
N ALA A 175 -22.26 31.21 12.03
CA ALA A 175 -21.79 30.21 12.98
C ALA A 175 -21.80 30.71 14.43
N VAL A 176 -21.45 31.98 14.65
CA VAL A 176 -21.52 32.63 15.97
C VAL A 176 -22.96 32.71 16.46
N ARG A 177 -23.89 33.09 15.58
CA ARG A 177 -25.33 33.20 15.88
C ARG A 177 -25.94 31.84 16.23
N GLU A 178 -25.59 30.79 15.49
CA GLU A 178 -26.06 29.42 15.74
C GLU A 178 -25.53 28.85 17.07
N ARG A 179 -24.30 29.22 17.46
CA ARG A 179 -23.63 28.63 18.62
C ARG A 179 -23.98 29.32 19.93
N GLU A 180 -24.38 30.59 19.91
CA GLU A 180 -24.65 31.40 21.10
C GLU A 180 -26.05 32.01 21.04
N ALA A 181 -26.99 31.42 21.77
CA ALA A 181 -28.41 31.80 21.74
C ALA A 181 -28.68 33.27 22.16
N ARG A 182 -27.75 33.90 22.90
CA ARG A 182 -27.85 35.32 23.27
C ARG A 182 -27.62 36.25 22.09
N VAL A 183 -26.97 35.78 21.03
CA VAL A 183 -26.70 36.56 19.82
C VAL A 183 -27.89 36.44 18.88
N GLY A 184 -28.73 37.46 18.84
CA GLY A 184 -29.83 37.46 17.88
C GLY A 184 -29.45 38.07 16.53
N ARG A 185 -28.45 38.97 16.50
CA ARG A 185 -27.95 39.56 15.24
C ARG A 185 -26.43 39.70 15.19
N VAL A 186 -25.84 39.39 14.03
CA VAL A 186 -24.46 39.74 13.71
C VAL A 186 -24.45 40.72 12.54
N VAL A 187 -23.73 41.84 12.68
CA VAL A 187 -23.65 42.90 11.66
C VAL A 187 -22.21 43.09 11.25
N ARG A 188 -21.93 42.99 9.95
CA ARG A 188 -20.60 43.29 9.41
C ARG A 188 -20.33 44.78 9.53
N LEU A 189 -19.18 45.13 10.10
CA LEU A 189 -18.75 46.51 10.26
C LEU A 189 -17.89 46.92 9.06
N GLU A 190 -18.49 47.63 8.12
CA GLU A 190 -17.79 48.31 7.03
C GLU A 190 -17.68 49.80 7.37
N GLY A 191 -16.46 50.28 7.66
CA GLY A 191 -16.23 51.67 8.09
C GLY A 191 -16.62 51.93 9.56
N VAL A 192 -16.75 53.22 9.93
CA VAL A 192 -17.14 53.65 11.29
C VAL A 192 -18.67 53.74 11.37
N PRO A 193 -19.35 52.84 12.10
CA PRO A 193 -20.81 52.90 12.23
C PRO A 193 -21.21 54.06 13.16
N SER A 194 -22.30 54.76 12.84
CA SER A 194 -22.92 55.77 13.72
C SER A 194 -23.53 55.19 15.00
N THR A 195 -23.68 53.86 15.05
CA THR A 195 -24.16 53.06 16.18
C THR A 195 -23.21 51.87 16.31
N GLN A 196 -22.07 52.07 16.98
CA GLN A 196 -21.14 50.97 17.26
C GLN A 196 -21.86 49.93 18.13
N PRO A 197 -21.86 48.65 17.74
CA PRO A 197 -22.42 47.61 18.60
C PRO A 197 -21.63 47.55 19.90
N ALA A 198 -22.33 47.29 21.00
CA ALA A 198 -21.72 47.19 22.34
C ALA A 198 -20.65 46.08 22.42
N VAL A 199 -20.72 45.10 21.51
CA VAL A 199 -19.76 44.00 21.39
C VAL A 199 -19.24 43.91 19.96
N VAL A 200 -17.92 43.84 19.81
CA VAL A 200 -17.23 43.72 18.52
C VAL A 200 -16.36 42.47 18.53
N LEU A 201 -16.52 41.63 17.50
CA LEU A 201 -15.69 40.47 17.21
C LEU A 201 -14.81 40.79 15.99
N SER A 202 -13.51 40.93 16.20
CA SER A 202 -12.54 41.13 15.11
C SER A 202 -11.76 39.85 14.82
N VAL A 203 -11.68 39.42 13.56
CA VAL A 203 -10.95 38.21 13.13
C VAL A 203 -9.90 38.58 12.09
N GLU A 204 -8.62 38.39 12.43
CA GLU A 204 -7.47 38.83 11.62
C GLU A 204 -6.35 37.79 11.57
N VAL A 205 -5.62 37.76 10.46
CA VAL A 205 -4.37 37.00 10.33
C VAL A 205 -3.27 37.77 11.04
N VAL A 206 -2.64 37.18 12.05
CA VAL A 206 -1.61 37.83 12.88
C VAL A 206 -0.20 37.43 12.46
N SER A 207 -0.04 36.23 11.90
CA SER A 207 1.22 35.78 11.30
C SER A 207 0.94 34.97 10.06
N GLU A 208 1.75 35.16 9.02
CA GLU A 208 1.62 34.47 7.74
C GLU A 208 3.02 34.11 7.22
N GLY A 209 3.17 32.85 6.84
CA GLY A 209 4.31 32.31 6.12
C GLY A 209 3.87 31.76 4.77
N SER A 210 4.84 31.49 3.90
CA SER A 210 4.60 30.84 2.62
C SER A 210 5.62 29.75 2.35
N TYR A 211 5.20 28.71 1.64
CA TYR A 211 6.05 27.58 1.27
C TYR A 211 5.54 26.94 -0.01
N THR A 212 6.37 26.13 -0.67
CA THR A 212 5.99 25.44 -1.91
C THR A 212 5.69 23.97 -1.65
N ALA A 213 4.54 23.49 -2.10
CA ALA A 213 4.20 22.07 -2.15
C ALA A 213 3.53 21.75 -3.49
N TYR A 214 3.81 20.57 -4.05
CA TYR A 214 3.25 20.09 -5.32
C TYR A 214 3.28 21.07 -6.52
N GLY A 215 4.18 22.06 -6.50
CA GLY A 215 4.27 23.10 -7.53
C GLY A 215 3.41 24.35 -7.28
N ALA A 216 2.69 24.42 -6.16
CA ALA A 216 1.92 25.58 -5.73
C ALA A 216 2.59 26.31 -4.56
N ASN A 217 2.41 27.63 -4.52
CA ASN A 217 2.75 28.46 -3.37
C ASN A 217 1.60 28.39 -2.36
N LEU A 218 1.83 27.72 -1.25
CA LEU A 218 0.93 27.59 -0.13
C LEU A 218 1.27 28.61 0.96
N ARG A 219 0.30 28.83 1.84
CA ARG A 219 0.42 29.75 2.97
C ARG A 219 0.13 29.03 4.26
N ASN A 220 0.72 29.47 5.35
CA ASN A 220 0.39 29.00 6.68
C ASN A 220 0.47 30.17 7.65
N GLY A 221 -0.08 30.02 8.85
CA GLY A 221 -0.08 31.14 9.78
C GLY A 221 -0.96 30.93 10.99
N THR A 222 -1.23 32.04 11.67
CA THR A 222 -2.12 32.09 12.83
C THR A 222 -3.13 33.19 12.65
N VAL A 223 -4.40 32.84 12.84
CA VAL A 223 -5.54 33.77 12.91
C VAL A 223 -5.87 34.01 14.38
N THR A 224 -6.18 35.26 14.72
CA THR A 224 -6.67 35.62 16.06
C THR A 224 -8.05 36.26 15.95
N ALA A 225 -8.98 35.75 16.73
CA ALA A 225 -10.26 36.38 17.00
C ALA A 225 -10.19 37.13 18.34
N VAL A 226 -10.61 38.39 18.34
CA VAL A 226 -10.69 39.23 19.54
C VAL A 226 -12.13 39.67 19.73
N LEU A 227 -12.70 39.35 20.88
CA LEU A 227 -14.02 39.82 21.30
C LEU A 227 -13.83 40.97 22.30
N ARG A 228 -14.36 42.14 21.96
CA ARG A 228 -14.34 43.35 22.81
C ARG A 228 -15.75 43.72 23.20
N GLY A 229 -15.95 44.10 24.45
CA GLY A 229 -17.22 44.59 24.97
C GLY A 229 -17.05 45.35 26.29
N PRO A 230 -18.15 45.67 26.99
CA PRO A 230 -18.11 46.51 28.19
C PRO A 230 -17.32 45.90 29.35
N GLY A 231 -17.32 44.56 29.46
CA GLY A 231 -16.58 43.80 30.46
C GLY A 231 -15.11 43.56 30.13
N GLY A 232 -14.60 44.13 29.02
CA GLY A 232 -13.20 44.03 28.62
C GLY A 232 -13.00 43.37 27.26
N GLN A 233 -11.85 42.72 27.07
CA GLN A 233 -11.54 41.99 25.85
C GLN A 233 -10.99 40.60 26.15
N THR A 234 -11.30 39.65 25.29
CA THR A 234 -10.69 38.32 25.26
C THR A 234 -10.29 37.98 23.84
N SER A 235 -9.30 37.10 23.69
CA SER A 235 -8.80 36.70 22.38
C SER A 235 -8.50 35.22 22.32
N ARG A 236 -8.66 34.62 21.15
CA ARG A 236 -8.31 33.24 20.85
C ARG A 236 -7.59 33.19 19.51
N SER A 237 -6.61 32.30 19.41
CA SER A 237 -5.83 32.10 18.19
C SER A 237 -5.99 30.67 17.69
N ALA A 238 -5.98 30.50 16.37
CA ALA A 238 -6.01 29.22 15.68
C ALA A 238 -4.99 29.21 14.55
N ALA A 239 -4.23 28.13 14.42
CA ALA A 239 -3.27 27.98 13.33
C ALA A 239 -3.97 27.49 12.06
N PHE A 240 -3.48 27.92 10.89
CA PHE A 240 -3.93 27.41 9.61
C PHE A 240 -2.74 26.98 8.75
N ASP A 241 -3.01 26.03 7.89
CA ASP A 241 -2.16 25.63 6.78
C ASP A 241 -3.06 25.54 5.54
N GLU A 242 -2.83 26.42 4.57
CA GLU A 242 -3.72 26.64 3.43
C GLU A 242 -3.63 25.45 2.48
N LYS A 243 -4.55 24.50 2.66
CA LYS A 243 -4.71 23.28 1.88
C LYS A 243 -6.04 23.37 1.14
N GLY A 244 -6.09 24.15 0.06
CA GLY A 244 -7.31 24.32 -0.73
C GLY A 244 -7.91 23.00 -1.24
N TRP A 245 -7.08 21.98 -1.43
CA TRP A 245 -7.51 20.61 -1.76
C TRP A 245 -8.25 19.89 -0.61
N ASN A 246 -8.02 20.28 0.64
CA ASN A 246 -8.68 19.72 1.81
C ASN A 246 -9.94 20.52 2.20
N ASP A 247 -9.95 21.82 1.94
CA ASP A 247 -11.09 22.72 2.28
C ASP A 247 -12.23 22.57 1.25
N ASP A 248 -11.91 22.62 -0.05
CA ASP A 248 -12.87 22.41 -1.15
C ASP A 248 -12.23 21.56 -2.26
N PHE A 249 -12.27 20.24 -2.05
CA PHE A 249 -11.68 19.29 -2.99
C PHE A 249 -12.32 19.37 -4.38
N ALA A 250 -13.62 19.60 -4.47
CA ALA A 250 -14.32 19.68 -5.76
C ALA A 250 -13.83 20.89 -6.57
N GLN A 251 -13.72 22.05 -5.93
CA GLN A 251 -13.15 23.24 -6.58
C GLN A 251 -11.67 23.04 -6.92
N PHE A 252 -10.91 22.37 -6.06
CA PHE A 252 -9.51 22.05 -6.33
C PHE A 252 -9.35 21.18 -7.58
N VAL A 253 -10.08 20.07 -7.70
CA VAL A 253 -10.03 19.17 -8.87
C VAL A 253 -10.45 19.92 -10.14
N ASN A 254 -11.52 20.72 -10.06
CA ASN A 254 -11.99 21.51 -11.20
C ASN A 254 -10.95 22.51 -11.72
N ARG A 255 -10.07 23.02 -10.84
CA ARG A 255 -8.96 23.92 -11.22
C ARG A 255 -7.70 23.17 -11.69
N ASN A 256 -7.53 21.92 -11.28
CA ASN A 256 -6.32 21.12 -11.54
C ASN A 256 -6.69 19.85 -12.34
N GLN A 257 -7.16 20.05 -13.57
CA GLN A 257 -7.60 18.96 -14.45
C GLN A 257 -6.45 18.25 -15.18
N ASP A 258 -5.19 18.60 -14.88
CA ASP A 258 -4.02 18.02 -15.53
C ASP A 258 -3.76 16.56 -15.10
N ARG A 259 -4.36 16.14 -13.97
CA ARG A 259 -4.18 14.82 -13.35
C ARG A 259 -5.47 14.34 -12.71
N HIS A 260 -5.57 13.05 -12.47
CA HIS A 260 -6.62 12.54 -11.59
C HIS A 260 -6.14 12.61 -10.15
N TRP A 261 -6.80 13.49 -9.39
CA TRP A 261 -6.52 13.69 -7.97
C TRP A 261 -7.44 12.83 -7.11
N TYR A 262 -6.90 12.35 -6.01
CA TYR A 262 -7.58 11.57 -5.00
C TYR A 262 -7.30 12.20 -3.63
N LEU A 263 -8.37 12.44 -2.86
CA LEU A 263 -8.26 12.81 -1.45
C LEU A 263 -8.40 11.53 -0.63
N ALA A 264 -7.32 11.16 0.06
CA ALA A 264 -7.30 10.00 0.94
C ALA A 264 -7.27 10.42 2.40
N GLU A 265 -8.05 9.73 3.23
CA GLU A 265 -8.27 10.13 4.61
C GLU A 265 -8.17 8.95 5.56
N SER A 266 -7.63 9.17 6.76
CA SER A 266 -7.87 8.27 7.88
C SER A 266 -9.36 8.26 8.18
N ARG A 267 -10.05 7.11 8.15
CA ARG A 267 -11.50 7.01 8.39
C ARG A 267 -11.86 6.58 9.82
N SER A 268 -10.88 6.50 10.71
CA SER A 268 -11.07 6.00 12.07
C SER A 268 -10.17 6.78 13.03
N PRO A 269 -10.62 7.01 14.29
CA PRO A 269 -9.82 7.74 15.26
C PRO A 269 -8.47 7.07 15.45
N ALA A 270 -7.40 7.82 15.24
CA ALA A 270 -6.05 7.35 15.50
C ALA A 270 -5.53 7.97 16.79
N THR A 271 -4.77 7.18 17.55
CA THR A 271 -4.13 7.63 18.80
C THR A 271 -2.74 8.20 18.57
N THR A 272 -2.19 8.02 17.37
CA THR A 272 -0.87 8.54 16.96
C THR A 272 -0.91 9.05 15.53
N VAL A 273 -0.01 10.00 15.21
CA VAL A 273 0.22 10.49 13.83
C VAL A 273 0.45 9.32 12.87
N ARG A 274 1.34 8.39 13.25
CA ARG A 274 1.71 7.25 12.39
C ARG A 274 0.53 6.34 12.07
N GLU A 275 -0.36 6.12 13.04
CA GLU A 275 -1.58 5.35 12.84
C GLU A 275 -2.56 6.09 11.92
N ALA A 276 -2.71 7.40 12.08
CA ALA A 276 -3.54 8.23 11.21
C ALA A 276 -3.03 8.18 9.76
N GLU A 277 -1.73 8.38 9.55
CA GLU A 277 -1.10 8.30 8.23
C GLU A 277 -1.27 6.90 7.62
N GLU A 278 -1.13 5.85 8.41
CA GLU A 278 -1.31 4.47 7.94
C GLU A 278 -2.74 4.20 7.45
N LEU A 279 -3.74 4.71 8.17
CA LEU A 279 -5.14 4.64 7.75
C LEU A 279 -5.38 5.44 6.46
N ALA A 280 -4.76 6.62 6.33
CA ALA A 280 -4.85 7.42 5.11
C ALA A 280 -4.14 6.74 3.92
N PHE A 281 -3.00 6.08 4.13
CA PHE A 281 -2.33 5.27 3.09
C PHE A 281 -3.16 4.07 2.67
N GLN A 282 -3.85 3.42 3.61
CA GLN A 282 -4.78 2.33 3.30
C GLN A 282 -5.95 2.82 2.45
N ASP A 283 -6.48 4.00 2.75
CA ASP A 283 -7.53 4.65 1.98
C ASP A 283 -7.06 5.01 0.56
N ALA A 284 -5.89 5.64 0.44
CA ALA A 284 -5.26 5.98 -0.83
C ALA A 284 -5.03 4.73 -1.70
N ALA A 285 -4.48 3.66 -1.12
CA ALA A 285 -4.24 2.41 -1.84
C ALA A 285 -5.54 1.79 -2.37
N ARG A 286 -6.63 1.89 -1.60
CA ARG A 286 -7.96 1.42 -2.03
C ARG A 286 -8.49 2.22 -3.21
N GLN A 287 -8.33 3.54 -3.19
CA GLN A 287 -8.79 4.43 -4.26
C GLN A 287 -7.97 4.28 -5.55
N LEU A 288 -6.66 4.05 -5.43
CA LEU A 288 -5.76 3.85 -6.57
C LEU A 288 -5.80 2.43 -7.15
N LEU A 289 -6.36 1.46 -6.42
CA LEU A 289 -6.38 0.05 -6.82
C LEU A 289 -6.97 -0.18 -8.23
N PRO A 290 -8.13 0.40 -8.62
CA PRO A 290 -8.69 0.19 -9.96
C PRO A 290 -7.78 0.68 -11.07
N TYR A 291 -7.15 1.85 -10.88
CA TYR A 291 -6.19 2.41 -11.82
C TYR A 291 -5.00 1.47 -12.03
N PHE A 292 -4.33 1.05 -10.95
CA PHE A 292 -3.19 0.14 -11.05
C PHE A 292 -3.56 -1.24 -11.58
N ARG A 293 -4.78 -1.72 -11.32
CA ARG A 293 -5.29 -2.97 -11.89
C ARG A 293 -5.39 -2.87 -13.40
N HIS A 294 -5.95 -1.77 -13.90
CA HIS A 294 -6.06 -1.50 -15.34
C HIS A 294 -4.66 -1.42 -16.00
N VAL A 295 -3.74 -0.67 -15.39
CA VAL A 295 -2.34 -0.54 -15.87
C VAL A 295 -1.65 -1.91 -15.92
N ALA A 296 -1.79 -2.73 -14.88
CA ALA A 296 -1.20 -4.06 -14.81
C ALA A 296 -1.73 -5.01 -15.90
N GLN A 297 -3.04 -4.95 -16.19
CA GLN A 297 -3.68 -5.73 -17.26
C GLN A 297 -3.20 -5.29 -18.64
N ARG A 298 -3.18 -3.98 -18.91
CA ARG A 298 -2.74 -3.42 -20.21
C ARG A 298 -1.31 -3.81 -20.56
N GLN A 299 -0.44 -3.95 -19.55
CA GLN A 299 0.97 -4.33 -19.73
C GLN A 299 1.22 -5.83 -19.69
N ASN A 300 0.19 -6.66 -19.48
CA ASN A 300 0.36 -8.09 -19.22
C ASN A 300 1.40 -8.35 -18.10
N SER A 301 1.38 -7.51 -17.05
CA SER A 301 2.29 -7.60 -15.92
C SER A 301 1.97 -8.84 -15.07
N VAL A 302 2.94 -9.34 -14.30
CA VAL A 302 2.71 -10.41 -13.32
C VAL A 302 1.71 -9.97 -12.25
N TRP A 303 1.63 -8.66 -11.98
CA TRP A 303 0.66 -8.08 -11.06
C TRP A 303 -0.79 -8.13 -11.57
N SER A 304 -1.02 -8.38 -12.86
CA SER A 304 -2.38 -8.55 -13.40
C SER A 304 -3.11 -9.74 -12.76
N GLN A 305 -2.37 -10.76 -12.30
CA GLN A 305 -2.89 -11.96 -11.65
C GLN A 305 -2.85 -11.89 -10.11
N ALA A 306 -2.26 -10.83 -9.54
CA ALA A 306 -2.16 -10.66 -8.09
C ALA A 306 -3.54 -10.42 -7.49
N SER A 307 -3.78 -10.88 -6.26
CA SER A 307 -4.99 -10.50 -5.54
C SER A 307 -5.06 -8.98 -5.32
N ASP A 308 -6.25 -8.47 -5.05
CA ASP A 308 -6.45 -7.06 -4.66
C ASP A 308 -5.67 -6.71 -3.40
N GLY A 309 -5.57 -7.63 -2.43
CA GLY A 309 -4.78 -7.44 -1.23
C GLY A 309 -3.28 -7.29 -1.52
N ALA A 310 -2.71 -8.17 -2.35
CA ALA A 310 -1.30 -8.10 -2.70
C ALA A 310 -0.95 -6.83 -3.50
N LEU A 311 -1.83 -6.39 -4.39
CA LEU A 311 -1.65 -5.16 -5.15
C LEU A 311 -1.83 -3.92 -4.28
N ALA A 312 -2.81 -3.90 -3.37
CA ALA A 312 -3.00 -2.81 -2.42
C ALA A 312 -1.78 -2.65 -1.49
N GLU A 313 -1.16 -3.76 -1.05
CA GLU A 313 0.07 -3.73 -0.26
C GLU A 313 1.26 -3.13 -1.01
N LEU A 314 1.40 -3.45 -2.30
CA LEU A 314 2.41 -2.83 -3.16
C LEU A 314 2.19 -1.31 -3.23
N ILE A 315 0.97 -0.88 -3.58
CA ILE A 315 0.61 0.53 -3.69
C ILE A 315 0.87 1.27 -2.37
N ARG A 316 0.45 0.68 -1.24
CA ARG A 316 0.68 1.22 0.10
C ARG A 316 2.17 1.35 0.42
N GLY A 317 2.98 0.37 0.02
CA GLY A 317 4.43 0.42 0.16
C GLY A 317 5.07 1.60 -0.59
N GLU A 318 4.59 1.90 -1.79
CA GLU A 318 5.06 3.05 -2.58
C GLU A 318 4.55 4.39 -2.04
N LEU A 319 3.29 4.46 -1.58
CA LEU A 319 2.74 5.64 -0.92
C LEU A 319 3.53 6.04 0.33
N ARG A 320 3.94 5.06 1.15
CA ARG A 320 4.82 5.29 2.32
C ARG A 320 6.18 5.88 1.93
N ARG A 321 6.70 5.53 0.75
CA ARG A 321 7.95 6.10 0.19
C ARG A 321 7.75 7.51 -0.38
N GLY A 322 6.53 8.04 -0.36
CA GLY A 322 6.19 9.34 -0.93
C GLY A 322 5.92 9.30 -2.43
N MET A 323 5.87 8.12 -3.04
CA MET A 323 5.44 8.01 -4.44
C MET A 323 3.94 8.30 -4.52
N PHE A 324 3.50 9.05 -5.53
CA PHE A 324 2.10 9.44 -5.76
C PHE A 324 1.49 10.40 -4.72
N VAL A 325 2.18 10.70 -3.62
CA VAL A 325 1.75 11.67 -2.61
C VAL A 325 2.23 13.06 -3.03
N ALA A 326 1.30 13.97 -3.32
CA ALA A 326 1.60 15.37 -3.62
C ALA A 326 1.75 16.20 -2.35
N ASP A 327 0.88 15.97 -1.38
CA ASP A 327 0.82 16.75 -0.16
C ASP A 327 0.21 15.94 0.99
N ARG A 328 0.44 16.42 2.22
CA ARG A 328 -0.05 15.80 3.45
C ARG A 328 -0.60 16.88 4.38
N PHE A 329 -1.68 16.54 5.08
CA PHE A 329 -2.25 17.37 6.12
C PHE A 329 -2.59 16.49 7.32
N VAL A 330 -2.11 16.88 8.50
CA VAL A 330 -2.31 16.13 9.74
C VAL A 330 -2.84 17.07 10.79
N GLN A 331 -3.92 16.67 11.45
CA GLN A 331 -4.58 17.42 12.51
C GLN A 331 -4.56 16.62 13.80
N GLN A 332 -4.35 17.32 14.91
CA GLN A 332 -4.56 16.81 16.25
C GLN A 332 -5.83 17.43 16.83
N PHE A 333 -6.64 16.64 17.51
CA PHE A 333 -7.81 17.07 18.25
C PHE A 333 -7.63 16.69 19.73
N ASP A 334 -7.82 17.64 20.62
CA ASP A 334 -7.80 17.40 22.07
C ASP A 334 -9.21 17.01 22.55
N ARG A 335 -9.35 15.78 23.08
CA ARG A 335 -10.61 15.24 23.63
C ARG A 335 -10.45 14.97 25.14
N PRO A 336 -11.54 14.96 25.93
CA PRO A 336 -11.49 14.65 27.36
C PRO A 336 -10.82 13.32 27.71
N TYR A 337 -10.85 12.35 26.79
CA TYR A 337 -10.30 11.01 26.95
C TYR A 337 -8.98 10.79 26.19
N GLY A 338 -8.38 11.83 25.62
CA GLY A 338 -7.07 11.76 24.98
C GLY A 338 -6.96 12.54 23.66
N GLN A 339 -5.79 12.49 23.06
CA GLN A 339 -5.53 13.11 21.76
C GLN A 339 -5.97 12.17 20.64
N VAL A 340 -6.64 12.73 19.63
CA VAL A 340 -7.02 12.01 18.41
C VAL A 340 -6.34 12.67 17.22
N TRP A 341 -5.79 11.84 16.34
CA TRP A 341 -5.08 12.27 15.15
C TRP A 341 -5.90 11.96 13.89
N ARG A 342 -5.84 12.87 12.94
CA ARG A 342 -6.49 12.78 11.62
C ARG A 342 -5.44 13.07 10.56
N ALA A 343 -5.37 12.25 9.52
CA ALA A 343 -4.45 12.49 8.40
C ALA A 343 -5.21 12.47 7.07
N MET A 344 -4.88 13.42 6.20
CA MET A 344 -5.33 13.50 4.81
C MET A 344 -4.13 13.58 3.89
N LEU A 345 -4.25 12.94 2.74
CA LEU A 345 -3.23 12.87 1.72
C LEU A 345 -3.84 13.32 0.41
N LEU A 346 -3.17 14.26 -0.24
CA LEU A 346 -3.43 14.56 -1.64
C LEU A 346 -2.61 13.60 -2.48
N VAL A 347 -3.29 12.76 -3.23
CA VAL A 347 -2.71 11.71 -4.06
C VAL A 347 -3.08 11.95 -5.50
N TYR A 348 -2.21 11.58 -6.43
CA TYR A 348 -2.48 11.67 -7.85
C TYR A 348 -2.03 10.40 -8.56
N ASP A 349 -2.70 10.05 -9.65
CA ASP A 349 -2.10 9.13 -10.60
C ASP A 349 -0.93 9.82 -11.31
N ARG A 350 0.22 9.15 -11.40
CA ARG A 350 1.30 9.66 -12.26
C ARG A 350 1.03 9.24 -13.68
N GLU A 351 1.56 10.01 -14.63
CA GLU A 351 1.75 9.55 -16.00
C GLU A 351 2.25 8.10 -16.01
N ASP A 352 1.68 7.34 -16.94
CA ASP A 352 1.95 5.95 -17.25
C ASP A 352 3.39 5.55 -16.89
N ALA A 353 4.43 6.25 -17.31
CA ALA A 353 5.83 5.90 -17.03
C ALA A 353 6.17 5.44 -15.59
N ALA A 354 5.68 6.11 -14.54
CA ALA A 354 6.00 5.72 -13.16
C ALA A 354 5.19 4.49 -12.69
N ALA A 355 3.90 4.43 -13.04
CA ALA A 355 3.08 3.27 -12.80
C ALA A 355 3.58 2.06 -13.61
N TYR A 356 4.04 2.29 -14.83
CA TYR A 356 4.67 1.31 -15.71
C TYR A 356 5.99 0.83 -15.12
N ALA A 357 6.85 1.71 -14.62
CA ALA A 357 8.09 1.32 -13.95
C ALA A 357 7.81 0.40 -12.75
N LEU A 358 6.78 0.72 -11.94
CA LEU A 358 6.34 -0.12 -10.82
C LEU A 358 5.82 -1.49 -11.30
N MET A 359 5.07 -1.52 -12.40
CA MET A 359 4.48 -2.73 -12.96
C MET A 359 5.43 -3.56 -13.84
N SER A 360 6.62 -3.04 -14.15
CA SER A 360 7.63 -3.66 -15.02
C SER A 360 8.44 -4.77 -14.33
N GLN A 361 9.57 -5.19 -14.93
CA GLN A 361 10.37 -6.34 -14.48
C GLN A 361 10.86 -6.24 -13.03
N SER A 362 11.10 -5.03 -12.51
CA SER A 362 11.37 -4.77 -11.08
C SER A 362 10.24 -5.25 -10.17
N GLY A 363 9.00 -5.18 -10.65
CA GLY A 363 7.81 -5.71 -9.99
C GLY A 363 7.79 -7.24 -9.89
N ARG A 364 8.47 -7.98 -10.78
CA ARG A 364 8.51 -9.46 -10.73
C ARG A 364 9.22 -9.98 -9.49
N GLU A 365 10.34 -9.35 -9.10
CA GLU A 365 11.07 -9.72 -7.90
C GLU A 365 10.25 -9.45 -6.64
N GLN A 366 9.53 -8.33 -6.63
CA GLN A 366 8.65 -7.97 -5.52
C GLN A 366 7.45 -8.91 -5.44
N PHE A 367 6.83 -9.26 -6.58
CA PHE A 367 5.77 -10.26 -6.63
C PHE A 367 6.26 -11.63 -6.18
N ALA A 368 7.46 -12.07 -6.56
CA ALA A 368 8.03 -13.33 -6.09
C ALA A 368 8.22 -13.39 -4.56
N ARG A 369 8.31 -12.23 -3.88
CA ARG A 369 8.38 -12.16 -2.41
C ARG A 369 7.01 -12.26 -1.75
N THR A 370 5.90 -12.05 -2.46
CA THR A 370 4.55 -12.21 -1.91
C THR A 370 4.23 -13.69 -1.69
N PRO A 371 3.30 -14.03 -0.76
CA PRO A 371 2.87 -15.41 -0.56
C PRO A 371 2.37 -16.06 -1.86
N GLU A 372 1.69 -15.29 -2.70
CA GLU A 372 1.14 -15.71 -4.00
C GLU A 372 2.25 -16.04 -5.00
N GLY A 373 3.25 -15.18 -5.15
CA GLY A 373 4.39 -15.44 -6.02
C GLY A 373 5.18 -16.69 -5.61
N ARG A 374 5.33 -16.92 -4.29
CA ARG A 374 5.97 -18.13 -3.77
C ARG A 374 5.15 -19.39 -4.05
N ALA A 375 3.83 -19.32 -3.94
CA ALA A 375 2.95 -20.46 -4.20
C ALA A 375 3.02 -20.90 -5.68
N GLY A 376 2.93 -19.96 -6.61
CA GLY A 376 3.04 -20.26 -8.05
C GLY A 376 4.40 -20.83 -8.45
N TYR A 377 5.50 -20.32 -7.87
CA TYR A 377 6.84 -20.87 -8.11
C TYR A 377 6.97 -22.30 -7.56
N ARG A 378 6.49 -22.55 -6.33
CA ARG A 378 6.51 -23.89 -5.74
C ARG A 378 5.72 -24.89 -6.58
N ALA A 379 4.51 -24.54 -7.02
CA ALA A 379 3.69 -25.41 -7.85
C ALA A 379 4.40 -25.82 -9.17
N ARG A 380 5.06 -24.87 -9.85
CA ARG A 380 5.83 -25.17 -11.08
C ARG A 380 7.03 -26.07 -10.81
N VAL A 381 7.80 -25.79 -9.77
CA VAL A 381 8.96 -26.63 -9.41
C VAL A 381 8.51 -28.04 -9.03
N THR A 382 7.41 -28.17 -8.28
CA THR A 382 6.83 -29.47 -7.94
C THR A 382 6.38 -30.21 -9.21
N TRP A 383 5.74 -29.53 -10.16
CA TRP A 383 5.31 -30.15 -11.42
C TRP A 383 6.49 -30.66 -12.26
N PHE A 384 7.53 -29.85 -12.44
CA PHE A 384 8.74 -30.29 -13.16
C PHE A 384 9.46 -31.43 -12.42
N SER A 385 9.46 -31.44 -11.08
CA SER A 385 10.01 -32.55 -10.31
C SER A 385 9.20 -33.84 -10.48
N ALA A 386 7.86 -33.74 -10.54
CA ALA A 386 6.97 -34.87 -10.75
C ALA A 386 7.12 -35.46 -12.16
N VAL A 387 7.18 -34.60 -13.19
CA VAL A 387 7.44 -35.01 -14.57
C VAL A 387 8.84 -35.64 -14.70
N GLY A 388 9.86 -35.00 -14.12
CA GLY A 388 11.22 -35.53 -14.11
C GLY A 388 11.31 -36.91 -13.44
N MET A 389 10.61 -37.10 -12.32
CA MET A 389 10.52 -38.39 -11.65
C MET A 389 9.79 -39.43 -12.52
N ALA A 390 8.70 -39.06 -13.17
CA ALA A 390 7.98 -39.97 -14.08
C ALA A 390 8.86 -40.42 -15.25
N VAL A 391 9.57 -39.49 -15.88
CA VAL A 391 10.52 -39.80 -16.96
C VAL A 391 11.62 -40.72 -16.46
N LEU A 392 12.17 -40.45 -15.28
CA LEU A 392 13.19 -41.30 -14.65
C LEU A 392 12.67 -42.72 -14.41
N ILE A 393 11.46 -42.88 -13.88
CA ILE A 393 10.83 -44.19 -13.66
C ILE A 393 10.71 -44.94 -14.99
N VAL A 394 10.26 -44.27 -16.05
CA VAL A 394 10.14 -44.86 -17.39
C VAL A 394 11.50 -45.26 -17.96
N ALA A 395 12.52 -44.43 -17.78
CA ALA A 395 13.89 -44.72 -18.26
C ALA A 395 14.50 -45.93 -17.52
N VAL A 396 14.37 -45.97 -16.19
CA VAL A 396 14.81 -47.09 -15.36
C VAL A 396 14.06 -48.37 -15.74
N TYR A 397 12.74 -48.28 -15.94
CA TYR A 397 11.92 -49.37 -16.47
C TYR A 397 12.43 -49.90 -17.81
N GLY A 398 12.67 -49.02 -18.77
CA GLY A 398 13.14 -49.39 -20.11
C GLY A 398 14.49 -50.09 -20.05
N PHE A 399 15.40 -49.57 -19.23
CA PHE A 399 16.73 -50.16 -19.04
C PHE A 399 16.69 -51.55 -18.39
N LEU A 400 15.92 -51.72 -17.30
CA LEU A 400 15.75 -53.01 -16.63
C LEU A 400 15.08 -54.04 -17.54
N ASN A 401 14.09 -53.63 -18.32
CA ASN A 401 13.40 -54.50 -19.26
C ASN A 401 14.33 -54.96 -20.40
N ALA A 402 15.15 -54.05 -20.94
CA ALA A 402 16.15 -54.36 -21.95
C ALA A 402 17.25 -55.31 -21.41
N ALA A 403 17.74 -55.06 -20.19
CA ALA A 403 18.78 -55.87 -19.57
C ALA A 403 18.32 -57.30 -19.20
N THR A 404 17.03 -57.49 -18.88
CA THR A 404 16.49 -58.78 -18.42
C THR A 404 15.81 -59.61 -19.51
N LYS A 405 15.89 -59.19 -20.78
CA LYS A 405 15.28 -59.87 -21.93
C LYS A 405 13.78 -60.22 -21.73
N GLY A 406 13.05 -59.42 -20.95
CA GLY A 406 11.60 -59.53 -20.79
C GLY A 406 11.09 -60.62 -19.82
N TYR A 407 11.93 -61.24 -18.99
CA TYR A 407 11.51 -62.39 -18.15
C TYR A 407 10.56 -62.04 -16.96
N TYR A 408 10.37 -60.76 -16.63
CA TYR A 408 9.67 -60.32 -15.40
C TYR A 408 8.44 -59.44 -15.66
N ALA A 409 7.65 -59.74 -16.69
CA ALA A 409 6.51 -58.90 -17.07
C ALA A 409 5.43 -58.69 -15.99
N TRP A 410 5.29 -59.59 -15.00
CA TRP A 410 4.20 -59.56 -14.02
C TRP A 410 4.56 -58.90 -12.67
N SER A 411 5.71 -59.22 -12.09
CA SER A 411 6.22 -58.52 -10.88
C SER A 411 6.46 -57.03 -11.14
N LEU A 412 6.76 -56.68 -12.39
CA LEU A 412 7.02 -55.32 -12.85
C LEU A 412 5.75 -54.46 -12.95
N ARG A 413 4.58 -55.06 -13.26
CA ARG A 413 3.29 -54.36 -13.25
C ARG A 413 2.85 -53.98 -11.83
N VAL A 414 3.11 -54.86 -10.86
CA VAL A 414 2.81 -54.60 -9.45
C VAL A 414 3.70 -53.49 -8.90
N ALA A 415 5.01 -53.52 -9.18
CA ALA A 415 5.93 -52.46 -8.77
C ALA A 415 5.57 -51.10 -9.41
N ALA A 416 5.20 -51.09 -10.69
CA ALA A 416 4.73 -49.88 -11.36
C ALA A 416 3.43 -49.33 -10.74
N ALA A 417 2.45 -50.19 -10.43
CA ALA A 417 1.21 -49.79 -9.76
C ALA A 417 1.49 -49.18 -8.37
N VAL A 418 2.39 -49.78 -7.59
CA VAL A 418 2.79 -49.25 -6.28
C VAL A 418 3.50 -47.90 -6.42
N LEU A 419 4.38 -47.72 -7.41
CA LEU A 419 5.06 -46.45 -7.67
C LEU A 419 4.09 -45.35 -8.09
N VAL A 420 3.10 -45.68 -8.93
CA VAL A 420 2.05 -44.73 -9.32
C VAL A 420 1.20 -44.33 -8.11
N LEU A 421 0.78 -45.29 -7.29
CA LEU A 421 0.03 -45.01 -6.06
C LEU A 421 0.84 -44.18 -5.06
N ALA A 422 2.13 -44.47 -4.90
CA ALA A 422 3.03 -43.68 -4.05
C ALA A 422 3.21 -42.25 -4.58
N GLY A 423 3.31 -42.09 -5.91
CA GLY A 423 3.36 -40.78 -6.55
C GLY A 423 2.08 -39.97 -6.33
N VAL A 424 0.91 -40.59 -6.49
CA VAL A 424 -0.39 -39.95 -6.23
C VAL A 424 -0.51 -39.56 -4.76
N ALA A 425 -0.16 -40.45 -3.83
CA ALA A 425 -0.17 -40.13 -2.40
C ALA A 425 0.78 -38.98 -2.04
N LEU A 426 1.97 -38.92 -2.62
CA LEU A 426 2.92 -37.83 -2.40
C LEU A 426 2.37 -36.49 -2.90
N VAL A 427 1.72 -36.47 -4.07
CA VAL A 427 1.08 -35.26 -4.61
C VAL A 427 -0.07 -34.81 -3.71
N LEU A 428 -0.90 -35.74 -3.20
CA LEU A 428 -2.00 -35.40 -2.29
C LEU A 428 -1.55 -34.88 -0.93
N VAL A 429 -0.35 -35.24 -0.47
CA VAL A 429 0.23 -34.73 0.80
C VAL A 429 0.90 -33.35 0.61
N LEU A 430 1.30 -33.02 -0.62
CA LEU A 430 2.00 -31.77 -0.95
C LEU A 430 1.10 -30.69 -1.56
N ALA A 431 -0.04 -31.06 -2.11
CA ALA A 431 -1.14 -30.16 -2.47
C ALA A 431 -1.88 -29.69 -1.21
#